data_AF-A0A962Z1D7-F1
#
_entry.id   AF-A0A962Z1D7-F1
#
_cell.length_a   1.000
_cell.length_b   1.000
_cell.length_c   1.000
_cell.angle_alpha   90.00
_cell.angle_beta   90.00
_cell.angle_gamma   90.00
#
_symmetry.space_group_name_H-M   'P 1'
#
loop_
_entity.id
_entity.type
_entity.pdbx_description
1 polymer ?
#
loop_
_entity_poly.entity_id
_entity_poly.type
_entity_poly.pdbx_seq_one_letter_code
_entity_poly.pdbx_strand_id
1 'polypeptide(L)'
;MALKKVAKKRVTKKAAVKSSSVKAPAKKRVAKKAATAAAPEPASPVAMVEKELAASQSKLGKACATAVTQCEKEVAKLKAQLEKAQARQTLQKERKAAAAQNLADKPTQAAKTRVVRADEAIKAAGVAVKDIRTAMQEAKSALAAAKQAQKKFAAMEKLLAGFERNWGKAEAKPRKIVRRVRKPAAAA
;
A
#
# COMPACT_ATOMS: atom_id res chain seq x y z
N MET A 1 16.98 -47.07 -42.12
CA MET A 1 18.26 -47.32 -41.44
C MET A 1 18.47 -46.31 -40.33
N ALA A 2 18.95 -46.79 -39.17
CA ALA A 2 19.53 -46.09 -38.01
C ALA A 2 18.65 -45.13 -37.16
N LEU A 3 18.05 -45.74 -36.12
CA LEU A 3 17.63 -45.13 -34.85
C LEU A 3 18.85 -44.70 -34.02
N LYS A 4 18.80 -43.52 -33.36
CA LYS A 4 19.56 -43.29 -32.12
C LYS A 4 18.69 -42.60 -31.06
N LYS A 5 18.55 -43.31 -29.94
CA LYS A 5 17.88 -43.00 -28.67
C LYS A 5 18.83 -42.23 -27.76
N VAL A 6 18.33 -41.25 -26.98
CA VAL A 6 18.83 -40.85 -25.63
C VAL A 6 17.73 -39.97 -25.00
N ALA A 7 17.39 -39.94 -23.70
CA ALA A 7 17.28 -40.90 -22.61
C ALA A 7 16.43 -40.19 -21.53
N LYS A 8 15.42 -40.89 -21.00
CA LYS A 8 14.56 -40.46 -19.88
C LYS A 8 15.39 -40.29 -18.61
N LYS A 9 15.20 -39.19 -17.87
CA LYS A 9 15.62 -39.07 -16.47
C LYS A 9 14.40 -38.96 -15.55
N ARG A 10 14.06 -40.07 -14.88
CA ARG A 10 13.21 -40.20 -13.69
C ARG A 10 14.11 -40.69 -12.56
N VAL A 11 14.18 -40.02 -11.40
CA VAL A 11 14.68 -40.57 -10.10
C VAL A 11 14.14 -39.63 -8.99
N THR A 12 12.96 -39.88 -8.39
CA THR A 12 12.62 -40.66 -7.17
C THR A 12 12.83 -39.97 -5.81
N LYS A 13 11.74 -39.93 -5.03
CA LYS A 13 11.68 -39.80 -3.56
C LYS A 13 12.64 -40.79 -2.87
N LYS A 14 13.26 -40.37 -1.76
CA LYS A 14 13.53 -41.23 -0.59
C LYS A 14 13.70 -40.41 0.69
N ALA A 15 13.10 -40.91 1.76
CA ALA A 15 13.18 -40.44 3.13
C ALA A 15 14.13 -41.33 3.97
N ALA A 16 14.39 -40.88 5.21
CA ALA A 16 14.99 -41.57 6.38
C ALA A 16 16.52 -41.52 6.50
N VAL A 17 17.21 -41.50 7.66
CA VAL A 17 16.94 -41.29 9.11
C VAL A 17 18.35 -41.24 9.80
N LYS A 18 18.50 -40.39 10.84
CA LYS A 18 19.40 -40.39 12.05
C LYS A 18 20.81 -41.05 12.09
N SER A 19 21.76 -40.28 12.68
CA SER A 19 22.76 -40.71 13.71
C SER A 19 23.40 -39.44 14.35
N SER A 20 23.05 -38.99 15.56
CA SER A 20 23.60 -39.29 16.90
C SER A 20 25.07 -38.87 17.16
N SER A 21 25.29 -37.88 18.02
CA SER A 21 26.38 -37.90 19.01
C SER A 21 26.06 -37.02 20.22
N VAL A 22 25.93 -37.66 21.38
CA VAL A 22 25.68 -37.08 22.70
C VAL A 22 27.00 -36.69 23.35
N LYS A 23 27.08 -35.50 23.98
CA LYS A 23 28.01 -35.21 25.07
C LYS A 23 27.33 -34.24 26.05
N ALA A 24 26.93 -34.74 27.21
CA ALA A 24 26.53 -33.95 28.37
C ALA A 24 27.79 -33.31 29.02
N PRO A 25 27.68 -32.22 29.82
CA PRO A 25 27.40 -32.42 31.24
C PRO A 25 26.62 -31.29 31.96
N ALA A 26 26.31 -31.59 33.23
CA ALA A 26 26.03 -30.70 34.37
C ALA A 26 24.61 -30.09 34.54
N LYS A 27 23.77 -30.85 35.26
CA LYS A 27 22.61 -30.37 36.02
C LYS A 27 23.06 -29.34 37.07
N LYS A 28 22.85 -28.04 36.84
CA LYS A 28 22.68 -27.07 37.92
C LYS A 28 21.19 -26.99 38.26
N ARG A 29 20.84 -27.54 39.43
CA ARG A 29 19.55 -27.33 40.10
C ARG A 29 19.43 -25.83 40.38
N VAL A 30 18.63 -25.11 39.59
CA VAL A 30 18.09 -23.83 40.04
C VAL A 30 16.82 -24.15 40.81
N ALA A 31 16.88 -23.83 42.10
CA ALA A 31 15.81 -24.03 43.05
C ALA A 31 14.52 -23.38 42.55
N LYS A 32 13.47 -24.18 42.58
CA LYS A 32 12.07 -23.80 42.57
C LYS A 32 11.83 -22.75 43.66
N LYS A 33 11.84 -21.46 43.27
CA LYS A 33 11.10 -20.43 44.01
C LYS A 33 9.84 -20.17 43.21
N ALA A 34 8.75 -20.79 43.67
CA ALA A 34 7.41 -20.47 43.25
C ALA A 34 7.17 -18.98 43.50
N ALA A 35 7.37 -18.16 42.47
CA ALA A 35 6.57 -16.97 42.31
C ALA A 35 5.26 -17.47 41.74
N THR A 36 4.24 -17.44 42.58
CA THR A 36 2.83 -17.60 42.29
C THR A 36 2.57 -17.10 40.86
N ALA A 37 2.30 -18.04 39.95
CA ALA A 37 1.69 -17.71 38.68
C ALA A 37 0.29 -17.18 39.02
N ALA A 38 0.20 -15.87 39.27
CA ALA A 38 -1.03 -15.17 39.03
C ALA A 38 -1.36 -15.46 37.58
N ALA A 39 -2.42 -16.24 37.37
CA ALA A 39 -3.05 -16.35 36.07
C ALA A 39 -3.14 -14.94 35.47
N PRO A 40 -2.84 -14.73 34.17
CA PRO A 40 -3.17 -13.47 33.55
C PRO A 40 -4.66 -13.29 33.80
N GLU A 41 -5.02 -12.29 34.62
CA GLU A 41 -6.43 -11.96 34.85
C GLU A 41 -7.08 -11.89 33.47
N PRO A 42 -8.29 -12.46 33.30
CA PRO A 42 -9.01 -12.28 32.05
C PRO A 42 -9.12 -10.77 31.86
N ALA A 43 -8.37 -10.23 30.90
CA ALA A 43 -8.46 -8.84 30.54
C ALA A 43 -9.95 -8.55 30.42
N SER A 44 -10.45 -7.64 31.25
CA SER A 44 -11.86 -7.25 31.24
C SER A 44 -12.34 -7.20 29.79
N PRO A 45 -13.49 -7.78 29.44
CA PRO A 45 -13.97 -7.80 28.05
C PRO A 45 -13.90 -6.41 27.39
N VAL A 46 -14.05 -5.35 28.19
CA VAL A 46 -13.85 -3.95 27.79
C VAL A 46 -12.40 -3.68 27.35
N ALA A 47 -11.39 -4.07 28.13
CA ALA A 47 -9.98 -3.89 27.80
C ALA A 47 -9.52 -4.71 26.57
N MET A 48 -10.19 -5.84 26.27
CA MET A 48 -9.97 -6.55 25.01
C MET A 48 -10.55 -5.79 23.82
N VAL A 49 -11.78 -5.29 23.95
CA VAL A 49 -12.44 -4.48 22.92
C VAL A 49 -11.66 -3.20 22.63
N GLU A 50 -11.14 -2.51 23.65
CA GLU A 50 -10.30 -1.31 23.50
C GLU A 50 -9.02 -1.60 22.70
N LYS A 51 -8.33 -2.71 22.99
CA LYS A 51 -7.13 -3.13 22.25
C LYS A 51 -7.45 -3.47 20.79
N GLU A 52 -8.56 -4.17 20.55
CA GLU A 52 -9.00 -4.50 19.19
C GLU A 52 -9.41 -3.26 18.39
N LEU A 53 -10.04 -2.29 19.06
CA LEU A 53 -10.47 -1.03 18.46
C LEU A 53 -9.26 -0.16 18.10
N ALA A 54 -8.28 -0.02 19.01
CA ALA A 54 -7.02 0.67 18.74
C ALA A 54 -6.22 -0.02 17.60
N ALA A 55 -6.17 -1.35 17.59
CA ALA A 55 -5.53 -2.11 16.52
C ALA A 55 -6.25 -1.90 15.17
N SER A 56 -7.59 -1.85 15.17
CA SER A 56 -8.41 -1.61 13.99
C SER A 56 -8.24 -0.19 13.44
N GLN A 57 -8.19 0.82 14.31
CA GLN A 57 -7.88 2.20 13.93
C GLN A 57 -6.48 2.32 13.32
N SER A 58 -5.47 1.71 13.95
CA SER A 58 -4.10 1.71 13.40
C SER A 58 -4.03 1.04 12.03
N LYS A 59 -4.75 -0.07 11.83
CA LYS A 59 -4.86 -0.75 10.53
C LYS A 59 -5.55 0.14 9.50
N LEU A 60 -6.62 0.83 9.88
CA LEU A 60 -7.38 1.70 8.98
C LEU A 60 -6.56 2.93 8.56
N GLY A 61 -5.84 3.56 9.48
CA GLY A 61 -4.92 4.66 9.16
C GLY A 61 -3.81 4.24 8.19
N LYS A 62 -3.19 3.07 8.43
CA LYS A 62 -2.20 2.48 7.50
C LYS A 62 -2.82 2.15 6.14
N ALA A 63 -4.05 1.62 6.12
CA ALA A 63 -4.77 1.33 4.88
C ALA A 63 -5.05 2.60 4.07
N CYS A 64 -5.50 3.69 4.72
CA CYS A 64 -5.70 4.98 4.05
C CYS A 64 -4.38 5.55 3.48
N ALA A 65 -3.30 5.49 4.25
CA ALA A 65 -2.00 5.97 3.79
C ALA A 65 -1.47 5.15 2.59
N THR A 66 -1.56 3.81 2.68
CA THR A 66 -1.15 2.92 1.59
C THR A 66 -1.99 3.14 0.34
N ALA A 67 -3.31 3.28 0.46
CA ALA A 67 -4.21 3.58 -0.66
C ALA A 67 -3.82 4.89 -1.37
N VAL A 68 -3.51 5.97 -0.64
CA VAL A 68 -3.05 7.23 -1.24
C VAL A 68 -1.74 7.02 -2.01
N THR A 69 -0.76 6.31 -1.42
CA THR A 69 0.51 6.05 -2.12
C THR A 69 0.35 5.15 -3.35
N GLN A 70 -0.62 4.22 -3.33
CA GLN A 70 -0.92 3.36 -4.48
C GLN A 70 -1.55 4.18 -5.61
N CYS A 71 -2.55 5.00 -5.31
CA CYS A 71 -3.15 5.90 -6.31
C CYS A 71 -2.12 6.88 -6.89
N GLU A 72 -1.20 7.40 -6.07
CA GLU A 72 -0.11 8.28 -6.55
C GLU A 72 0.84 7.55 -7.52
N LYS A 73 1.20 6.31 -7.20
CA LYS A 73 2.02 5.46 -8.10
C LYS A 73 1.29 5.15 -9.40
N GLU A 74 -0.01 4.88 -9.36
CA GLU A 74 -0.82 4.64 -10.55
C GLU A 74 -0.90 5.87 -11.44
N VAL A 75 -1.13 7.05 -10.86
CA VAL A 75 -1.09 8.32 -11.60
C VAL A 75 0.29 8.53 -12.23
N ALA A 76 1.38 8.25 -11.52
CA ALA A 76 2.74 8.36 -12.06
C ALA A 76 3.01 7.38 -13.21
N LYS A 77 2.55 6.12 -13.09
CA LYS A 77 2.64 5.12 -14.15
C LYS A 77 1.86 5.55 -15.39
N LEU A 78 0.63 6.03 -15.23
CA LEU A 78 -0.19 6.51 -16.34
C LEU A 78 0.41 7.74 -17.02
N LYS A 79 1.04 8.66 -16.27
CA LYS A 79 1.83 9.77 -16.86
C LYS A 79 2.95 9.26 -17.75
N ALA A 80 3.77 8.34 -17.25
CA ALA A 80 4.86 7.78 -18.03
C ALA A 80 4.37 7.01 -19.27
N GLN A 81 3.23 6.32 -19.17
CA GLN A 81 2.60 5.66 -20.32
C GLN A 81 2.07 6.68 -21.34
N LEU A 82 1.50 7.79 -20.87
CA LEU A 82 0.99 8.86 -21.72
C LEU A 82 2.13 9.50 -22.52
N GLU A 83 3.26 9.84 -21.88
CA GLU A 83 4.44 10.38 -22.57
C GLU A 83 4.97 9.42 -23.63
N LYS A 84 5.08 8.12 -23.30
CA LYS A 84 5.48 7.08 -24.27
C LYS A 84 4.49 6.95 -25.43
N ALA A 85 3.19 7.01 -25.16
CA ALA A 85 2.17 6.94 -26.18
C ALA A 85 2.18 8.17 -27.09
N GLN A 86 2.41 9.36 -26.54
CA GLN A 86 2.59 10.60 -27.29
C GLN A 86 3.83 10.55 -28.18
N ALA A 87 4.98 10.09 -27.66
CA ALA A 87 6.20 9.90 -28.44
C ALA A 87 6.02 8.87 -29.58
N ARG A 88 5.25 7.81 -29.35
CA ARG A 88 4.88 6.88 -30.43
C ARG A 88 3.99 7.55 -31.47
N GLN A 89 3.04 8.39 -31.05
CA GLN A 89 2.16 9.10 -31.96
C GLN A 89 2.95 10.09 -32.84
N THR A 90 3.92 10.83 -32.29
CA THR A 90 4.78 11.74 -33.07
C THR A 90 5.61 10.96 -34.08
N LEU A 91 6.23 9.85 -33.67
CA LEU A 91 7.00 8.99 -34.57
C LEU A 91 6.15 8.41 -35.71
N GLN A 92 4.88 8.07 -35.46
CA GLN A 92 3.98 7.63 -36.53
C GLN A 92 3.58 8.77 -37.49
N LYS A 93 3.45 10.01 -36.99
CA LYS A 93 3.23 11.20 -37.85
C LYS A 93 4.43 11.45 -38.76
N GLU A 94 5.65 11.34 -38.23
CA GLU A 94 6.90 11.45 -39.01
C GLU A 94 6.97 10.36 -40.08
N ARG A 95 6.64 9.10 -39.74
CA ARG A 95 6.56 8.00 -40.71
C ARG A 95 5.53 8.24 -41.80
N LYS A 96 4.37 8.83 -41.48
CA LYS A 96 3.39 9.24 -42.48
C LYS A 96 3.95 10.32 -43.39
N ALA A 97 4.62 11.33 -42.84
CA ALA A 97 5.23 12.39 -43.65
C ALA A 97 6.27 11.82 -44.61
N ALA A 98 7.14 10.91 -44.15
CA ALA A 98 8.10 10.22 -45.00
C ALA A 98 7.40 9.34 -46.06
N ALA A 99 6.33 8.62 -45.71
CA ALA A 99 5.57 7.83 -46.66
C ALA A 99 4.86 8.70 -47.72
N ALA A 100 4.39 9.88 -47.33
CA ALA A 100 3.77 10.86 -48.23
C ALA A 100 4.79 11.48 -49.19
N GLN A 101 6.00 11.80 -48.72
CA GLN A 101 7.12 12.24 -49.58
C GLN A 101 7.48 11.15 -50.61
N ASN A 102 7.64 9.90 -50.16
CA ASN A 102 7.89 8.77 -51.07
C ASN A 102 6.79 8.59 -52.12
N LEU A 103 5.53 8.86 -51.77
CA LEU A 103 4.41 8.81 -52.71
C LEU A 103 4.47 9.96 -53.73
N ALA A 104 4.89 11.16 -53.30
CA ALA A 104 5.08 12.30 -54.18
C ALA A 104 6.24 12.07 -55.18
N ASP A 105 7.36 11.51 -54.70
CA ASP A 105 8.53 11.22 -55.54
C ASP A 105 8.27 10.05 -56.51
N LYS A 106 7.60 8.99 -56.03
CA LYS A 106 7.32 7.77 -56.79
C LYS A 106 5.91 7.27 -56.54
N PRO A 107 4.91 7.70 -57.35
CA PRO A 107 3.51 7.41 -57.14
C PRO A 107 3.15 5.97 -57.54
N THR A 108 3.57 5.00 -56.72
CA THR A 108 3.28 3.57 -56.89
C THR A 108 2.11 3.13 -56.00
N GLN A 109 1.44 2.04 -56.38
CA GLN A 109 0.37 1.45 -55.55
C GLN A 109 0.90 1.01 -54.17
N ALA A 110 2.13 0.48 -54.12
CA ALA A 110 2.79 0.16 -52.86
C ALA A 110 3.00 1.39 -51.96
N ALA A 111 3.37 2.54 -52.53
CA ALA A 111 3.51 3.79 -51.78
C ALA A 111 2.15 4.27 -51.23
N LYS A 112 1.07 4.18 -52.02
CA LYS A 112 -0.29 4.50 -51.55
C LYS A 112 -0.69 3.63 -50.36
N THR A 113 -0.45 2.31 -50.43
CA THR A 113 -0.74 1.38 -49.32
C THR A 113 0.07 1.69 -48.06
N ARG A 114 1.32 2.14 -48.20
CA ARG A 114 2.15 2.55 -47.04
C ARG A 114 1.57 3.78 -46.33
N VAL A 115 1.08 4.77 -47.06
CA VAL A 115 0.42 5.95 -46.48
C VAL A 115 -0.84 5.54 -45.72
N VAL A 116 -1.69 4.70 -46.33
CA VAL A 116 -2.92 4.21 -45.67
C VAL A 116 -2.61 3.46 -44.37
N ARG A 117 -1.61 2.56 -44.37
CA ARG A 117 -1.18 1.85 -43.16
C ARG A 117 -0.62 2.80 -42.09
N ALA A 118 0.11 3.83 -42.49
CA ALA A 118 0.61 4.84 -41.56
C ALA A 118 -0.55 5.65 -40.94
N ASP A 119 -1.58 5.96 -41.72
CA ASP A 119 -2.80 6.62 -41.23
C ASP A 119 -3.58 5.76 -40.23
N GLU A 120 -3.76 4.47 -40.51
CA GLU A 120 -4.35 3.52 -39.57
C GLU A 120 -3.56 3.44 -38.26
N ALA A 121 -2.22 3.40 -38.35
CA ALA A 121 -1.35 3.40 -37.18
C ALA A 121 -1.46 4.68 -36.34
N ILE A 122 -1.60 5.85 -36.97
CA ILE A 122 -1.82 7.13 -36.26
C ILE A 122 -3.18 7.13 -35.56
N LYS A 123 -4.24 6.63 -36.22
CA LYS A 123 -5.57 6.51 -35.61
C LYS A 123 -5.54 5.60 -34.39
N ALA A 124 -4.92 4.42 -34.50
CA ALA A 124 -4.75 3.49 -33.39
C ALA A 124 -3.96 4.11 -32.23
N ALA A 125 -2.85 4.79 -32.51
CA ALA A 125 -2.09 5.52 -31.50
C ALA A 125 -2.91 6.64 -30.84
N GLY A 126 -3.75 7.33 -31.62
CA GLY A 126 -4.67 8.35 -31.12
C GLY A 126 -5.72 7.81 -30.15
N VAL A 127 -6.27 6.62 -30.43
CA VAL A 127 -7.18 5.92 -29.50
C VAL A 127 -6.45 5.58 -28.20
N ALA A 128 -5.27 4.96 -28.28
CA ALA A 128 -4.48 4.63 -27.09
C ALA A 128 -4.16 5.85 -26.20
N VAL A 129 -3.83 7.00 -26.81
CA VAL A 129 -3.60 8.25 -26.05
C VAL A 129 -4.88 8.74 -25.37
N LYS A 130 -6.05 8.61 -26.02
CA LYS A 130 -7.34 8.97 -25.41
C LYS A 130 -7.66 8.05 -24.22
N ASP A 131 -7.48 6.75 -24.39
CA ASP A 131 -7.76 5.75 -23.34
C ASP A 131 -6.85 5.95 -22.11
N ILE A 132 -5.57 6.27 -22.33
CA ILE A 132 -4.67 6.58 -21.22
C ILE A 132 -5.07 7.89 -20.53
N ARG A 133 -5.58 8.88 -21.26
CA ARG A 133 -6.07 10.14 -20.67
C ARG A 133 -7.32 9.95 -19.83
N THR A 134 -8.27 9.13 -20.28
CA THR A 134 -9.47 8.81 -19.49
C THR A 134 -9.09 8.05 -18.23
N ALA A 135 -8.25 7.02 -18.34
CA ALA A 135 -7.71 6.30 -17.18
C ALA A 135 -6.96 7.24 -16.21
N MET A 136 -6.23 8.24 -16.72
CA MET A 136 -5.55 9.23 -15.89
C MET A 136 -6.54 10.13 -15.13
N GLN A 137 -7.67 10.50 -15.74
CA GLN A 137 -8.72 11.28 -15.08
C GLN A 137 -9.37 10.48 -13.96
N GLU A 138 -9.68 9.21 -14.20
CA GLU A 138 -10.21 8.30 -13.19
C GLU A 138 -9.21 8.06 -12.04
N ALA A 139 -7.93 7.86 -12.34
CA ALA A 139 -6.91 7.71 -11.31
C ALA A 139 -6.75 8.98 -10.46
N LYS A 140 -6.90 10.17 -11.06
CA LYS A 140 -6.89 11.45 -10.32
C LYS A 140 -8.12 11.62 -9.43
N SER A 141 -9.31 11.23 -9.90
CA SER A 141 -10.52 11.28 -9.07
C SER A 141 -10.45 10.28 -7.92
N ALA A 142 -9.93 9.07 -8.16
CA ALA A 142 -9.66 8.07 -7.13
C ALA A 142 -8.64 8.59 -6.08
N LEU A 143 -7.56 9.24 -6.51
CA LEU A 143 -6.59 9.88 -5.61
C LEU A 143 -7.25 10.96 -4.75
N ALA A 144 -8.12 11.79 -5.35
CA ALA A 144 -8.84 12.82 -4.61
C ALA A 144 -9.78 12.18 -3.56
N ALA A 145 -10.49 11.12 -3.92
CA ALA A 145 -11.34 10.36 -3.00
C ALA A 145 -10.52 9.72 -1.86
N ALA A 146 -9.37 9.12 -2.16
CA ALA A 146 -8.46 8.55 -1.16
C ALA A 146 -7.94 9.62 -0.17
N LYS A 147 -7.57 10.81 -0.68
CA LYS A 147 -7.16 11.94 0.16
C LYS A 147 -8.30 12.47 1.01
N GLN A 148 -9.54 12.50 0.50
CA GLN A 148 -10.71 12.86 1.29
C GLN A 148 -11.00 11.82 2.38
N ALA A 149 -10.89 10.52 2.08
CA ALA A 149 -11.05 9.46 3.07
C ALA A 149 -10.00 9.58 4.19
N GLN A 150 -8.74 9.85 3.84
CA GLN A 150 -7.69 10.10 4.83
C GLN A 150 -7.99 11.32 5.72
N LYS A 151 -8.49 12.42 5.15
CA LYS A 151 -8.91 13.60 5.92
C LYS A 151 -10.06 13.29 6.87
N LYS A 152 -11.07 12.54 6.41
CA LYS A 152 -12.20 12.12 7.24
C LYS A 152 -11.74 11.23 8.40
N PHE A 153 -10.83 10.30 8.13
CA PHE A 153 -10.23 9.46 9.16
C PHE A 153 -9.47 10.28 10.21
N ALA A 154 -8.60 11.20 9.77
CA ALA A 154 -7.88 12.09 10.69
C ALA A 154 -8.82 12.99 11.52
N ALA A 155 -9.95 13.42 10.96
CA ALA A 155 -10.97 14.17 11.69
C ALA A 155 -11.67 13.30 12.75
N MET A 156 -11.99 12.04 12.44
CA MET A 156 -12.56 11.09 13.40
C MET A 156 -11.57 10.78 14.53
N GLU A 157 -10.29 10.55 14.24
CA GLU A 157 -9.25 10.35 15.26
C GLU A 157 -9.16 11.56 16.21
N LYS A 158 -9.24 12.78 15.66
CA LYS A 158 -9.21 14.00 16.49
C LYS A 158 -10.44 14.14 17.39
N LEU A 159 -11.62 13.76 16.91
CA LEU A 159 -12.85 13.76 17.70
C LEU A 159 -12.79 12.73 18.83
N LEU A 160 -12.31 11.51 18.55
CA LEU A 160 -12.12 10.46 19.55
C LEU A 160 -11.12 10.90 20.62
N ALA A 161 -9.98 11.45 20.23
CA ALA A 161 -9.01 11.99 21.19
C ALA A 161 -9.59 13.13 22.05
N GLY A 162 -10.49 13.95 21.47
CA GLY A 162 -11.22 14.99 22.19
C GLY A 162 -12.21 14.41 23.21
N PHE A 163 -12.95 13.37 22.81
CA PHE A 163 -13.86 12.64 23.69
C PHE A 163 -13.12 11.98 24.85
N GLU A 164 -12.05 11.23 24.58
CA GLU A 164 -11.21 10.58 25.60
C GLU A 164 -10.63 11.59 26.59
N ARG A 165 -10.16 12.75 26.10
CA ARG A 165 -9.65 13.83 26.96
C ARG A 165 -10.75 14.44 27.83
N ASN A 166 -11.96 14.62 27.33
CA ASN A 166 -13.08 15.17 28.10
C ASN A 166 -13.63 14.14 29.08
N TRP A 167 -13.66 12.86 28.70
CA TRP A 167 -14.02 11.75 29.57
C TRP A 167 -13.06 11.63 30.76
N GLY A 168 -11.75 11.62 30.50
CA GLY A 168 -10.74 11.59 31.57
C GLY A 168 -10.79 12.80 32.51
N LYS A 169 -11.24 13.97 32.02
CA LYS A 169 -11.50 15.14 32.87
C LYS A 169 -12.76 14.98 33.73
N ALA A 170 -13.79 14.32 33.21
CA ALA A 170 -15.03 14.07 33.94
C ALA A 170 -14.87 13.00 35.03
N GLU A 171 -14.02 11.98 34.80
CA GLU A 171 -13.67 10.96 35.81
C GLU A 171 -12.69 11.49 36.87
N ALA A 172 -11.96 12.56 36.59
CA ALA A 172 -11.08 13.18 37.57
C ALA A 172 -11.89 13.83 38.69
N LYS A 173 -11.99 13.16 39.85
CA LYS A 173 -12.63 13.72 41.06
C LYS A 173 -12.15 15.16 41.32
N PRO A 174 -13.05 16.14 41.53
CA PRO A 174 -12.64 17.51 41.82
C PRO A 174 -11.87 17.53 43.14
N ARG A 175 -10.58 17.84 43.08
CA ARG A 175 -9.78 18.08 44.29
C ARG A 175 -10.33 19.35 44.93
N LYS A 176 -11.02 19.22 46.07
CA LYS A 176 -11.42 20.37 46.90
C LYS A 176 -10.15 21.16 47.24
N ILE A 177 -10.00 22.34 46.65
CA ILE A 177 -8.98 23.30 47.08
C ILE A 177 -9.42 23.79 48.45
N VAL A 178 -8.82 23.23 49.51
CA VAL A 178 -8.95 23.77 50.86
C VAL A 178 -8.18 25.09 50.85
N ARG A 179 -8.90 26.22 50.70
CA ARG A 179 -8.35 27.55 50.97
C ARG A 179 -7.89 27.56 52.43
N ARG A 180 -6.58 27.48 52.67
CA ARG A 180 -6.01 27.81 53.98
C ARG A 180 -6.37 29.27 54.24
N VAL A 181 -7.37 29.48 55.10
CA VAL A 181 -7.63 30.79 55.69
C VAL A 181 -6.38 31.12 56.51
N ARG A 182 -5.59 32.10 56.06
CA ARG A 182 -4.52 32.66 56.87
C ARG A 182 -5.19 33.32 58.08
N LYS A 183 -4.95 32.76 59.26
CA LYS A 183 -5.28 33.37 60.54
C LYS A 183 -4.55 34.72 60.62
N PRO A 184 -5.23 35.86 60.78
CA PRO A 184 -4.54 37.13 60.99
C PRO A 184 -3.81 37.05 62.33
N ALA A 185 -2.53 37.42 62.34
CA ALA A 185 -1.76 37.56 63.56
C ALA A 185 -2.40 38.68 64.38
N ALA A 186 -2.77 38.37 65.63
CA ALA A 186 -3.21 39.36 66.58
C ALA A 186 -2.06 40.35 66.84
N ALA A 187 -2.34 41.63 66.67
CA ALA A 187 -1.45 42.70 67.09
C ALA A 187 -1.33 42.67 68.62
N ALA A 188 -0.10 42.65 69.10
CA ALA A 188 0.29 43.01 70.46
C ALA A 188 1.57 43.85 70.34
#